data_AF-A0AA47EJA2-F1
#
_entry.id   AF-A0AA47EJA2-F1
#
_cell.length_a   1.000
_cell.length_b   1.000
_cell.length_c   1.000
_cell.angle_alpha   90.00
_cell.angle_beta   90.00
_cell.angle_gamma   90.00
#
_symmetry.space_group_name_H-M   'P 1'
#
loop_
_entity.id
_entity.type
_entity.pdbx_description
1 polymer ?
#
loop_
_entity_poly.entity_id
_entity_poly.type
_entity_poly.pdbx_seq_one_letter_code
_entity_poly.pdbx_strand_id
1 'polypeptide(L)'
;MADNFYYVEGNSSVKNLVKNLVSEITQNAGIYKWDLAYPATIDLVGASDIASEVNLITDASVTDKVDTKFTVGSSKDMCILKASTTYGKQFYLKLDRLNADLTKEEKQALVNFKSLHSYSNNGYPVHRTDAQVLEMMAGVGSTNGNSDDYNLYVSAMTKSNSLNNIVLQISGALNSAGTDLDISSVIQKEYNYRLAWYRKVQSGIKDFLPVQYWLNVTKDSINLVLRGDPSADISPYENYLTSYAYIGALKPVEDSATTDDIYNFGITTSSDIEPRYASPYGERTATGITDFCMIANKIGMPYQPHYPGFYSTNPFMDKCNVEGSRWNHKKHQFSDITLVHPVDMERGKMINVLAGDASSIYDMDKLAYKKDTTDEEYYKKFKITAPYNFLNNSANINYCIAIRCPKTVE
;
A
#
# COMPACT_ATOMS: atom_id res chain seq x y z
N MET A 1 21.31 -12.74 22.55
CA MET A 1 19.99 -12.30 23.09
C MET A 1 18.92 -12.90 22.19
N ALA A 2 17.75 -13.26 22.72
CA ALA A 2 16.64 -13.69 21.86
C ALA A 2 16.25 -12.54 20.93
N ASP A 3 16.00 -12.83 19.65
CA ASP A 3 15.53 -11.83 18.70
C ASP A 3 14.16 -11.29 19.18
N ASN A 4 14.08 -9.98 19.42
CA ASN A 4 12.89 -9.30 19.95
C ASN A 4 11.81 -9.02 18.88
N PHE A 5 11.64 -9.93 17.91
CA PHE A 5 10.74 -9.78 16.78
C PHE A 5 10.32 -11.14 16.22
N TYR A 6 9.21 -11.15 15.49
CA TYR A 6 8.81 -12.22 14.60
C TYR A 6 9.22 -11.88 13.16
N TYR A 7 9.67 -12.88 12.40
CA TYR A 7 10.04 -12.70 11.00
C TYR A 7 9.58 -13.88 10.15
N VAL A 8 9.06 -13.59 8.96
CA VAL A 8 8.66 -14.61 7.99
C VAL A 8 8.95 -14.13 6.58
N GLU A 9 9.36 -15.09 5.74
CA GLU A 9 9.42 -14.94 4.29
C GLU A 9 8.43 -15.92 3.69
N GLY A 10 7.58 -15.44 2.78
CA GLY A 10 6.55 -16.30 2.21
C GLY A 10 6.11 -15.86 0.83
N ASN A 11 5.24 -16.67 0.26
CA ASN A 11 4.53 -16.37 -0.98
C ASN A 11 3.04 -16.57 -0.76
N SER A 12 2.23 -15.78 -1.45
CA SER A 12 0.77 -15.92 -1.43
C SER A 12 0.23 -15.60 -2.82
N SER A 13 -0.91 -16.19 -3.18
CA SER A 13 -1.67 -15.67 -4.32
C SER A 13 -2.25 -14.30 -3.94
N VAL A 14 -2.43 -13.43 -4.93
CA VAL A 14 -3.09 -12.13 -4.74
C VAL A 14 -4.45 -12.29 -4.03
N LYS A 15 -5.21 -13.35 -4.34
CA LYS A 15 -6.47 -13.69 -3.66
C LYS A 15 -6.32 -13.86 -2.14
N ASN A 16 -5.28 -14.53 -1.68
CA ASN A 16 -5.09 -14.91 -0.29
C ASN A 16 -4.12 -13.97 0.46
N LEU A 17 -3.56 -12.97 -0.21
CA LEU A 17 -2.51 -12.12 0.32
C LEU A 17 -2.91 -11.47 1.65
N VAL A 18 -4.08 -10.82 1.71
CA VAL A 18 -4.51 -10.13 2.93
C VAL A 18 -4.75 -11.12 4.07
N LYS A 19 -5.46 -12.24 3.80
CA LYS A 19 -5.66 -13.29 4.80
C LYS A 19 -4.35 -13.82 5.34
N ASN A 20 -3.38 -14.11 4.47
CA ASN A 20 -2.07 -14.62 4.89
C ASN A 20 -1.33 -13.60 5.76
N LEU A 21 -1.22 -12.33 5.32
CA LEU A 21 -0.55 -11.29 6.12
C LEU A 21 -1.19 -11.13 7.50
N VAL A 22 -2.52 -11.14 7.58
CA VAL A 22 -3.25 -11.07 8.85
C VAL A 22 -2.99 -12.29 9.73
N SER A 23 -2.92 -13.50 9.16
CA SER A 23 -2.57 -14.72 9.90
C SER A 23 -1.17 -14.61 10.50
N GLU A 24 -0.20 -14.12 9.71
CA GLU A 24 1.17 -13.95 10.20
C GLU A 24 1.23 -12.97 11.37
N ILE A 25 0.54 -11.83 11.25
CA ILE A 25 0.56 -10.76 12.26
C ILE A 25 -0.23 -11.13 13.51
N THR A 26 -1.38 -11.81 13.38
CA THR A 26 -2.33 -11.98 14.49
C THR A 26 -2.27 -13.36 15.15
N GLN A 27 -1.76 -14.37 14.45
CA GLN A 27 -1.71 -15.75 14.95
C GLN A 27 -0.26 -16.23 15.12
N ASN A 28 0.58 -16.06 14.08
CA ASN A 28 1.91 -16.68 14.06
C ASN A 28 2.99 -15.86 14.77
N ALA A 29 2.81 -14.54 14.89
CA ALA A 29 3.76 -13.63 15.55
C ALA A 29 3.92 -13.85 17.07
N GLY A 30 3.22 -14.82 17.66
CA GLY A 30 3.42 -15.24 19.05
C GLY A 30 3.21 -14.10 20.05
N ILE A 31 4.25 -13.76 20.81
CA ILE A 31 4.21 -12.65 21.79
C ILE A 31 4.27 -11.26 21.16
N TYR A 32 4.61 -11.16 19.87
CA TYR A 32 4.71 -9.91 19.12
C TYR A 32 3.44 -9.60 18.32
N LYS A 33 2.44 -10.48 18.38
CA LYS A 33 1.21 -10.36 17.60
C LYS A 33 0.46 -9.07 17.88
N TRP A 34 -0.21 -8.57 16.85
CA TRP A 34 -1.26 -7.57 17.00
C TRP A 34 -2.61 -8.29 17.03
N ASP A 35 -3.63 -7.66 17.60
CA ASP A 35 -4.94 -8.30 17.74
C ASP A 35 -5.82 -8.00 16.53
N LEU A 36 -6.59 -8.98 16.06
CA LEU A 36 -7.63 -8.73 15.05
C LEU A 36 -8.80 -8.00 15.72
N ALA A 37 -9.06 -6.75 15.34
CA ALA A 37 -10.19 -5.96 15.83
C ALA A 37 -11.44 -6.13 14.97
N TYR A 38 -11.27 -6.28 13.66
CA TYR A 38 -12.35 -6.54 12.71
C TYR A 38 -11.81 -7.31 11.49
N PRO A 39 -12.54 -8.27 10.91
CA PRO A 39 -13.81 -8.82 11.36
C PRO A 39 -13.65 -9.67 12.65
N ALA A 40 -14.75 -10.22 13.16
CA ALA A 40 -14.76 -10.97 14.43
C ALA A 40 -13.83 -12.20 14.43
N THR A 41 -13.61 -12.81 13.27
CA THR A 41 -12.71 -13.96 13.11
C THR A 41 -11.91 -13.85 11.82
N ILE A 42 -10.72 -14.43 11.82
CA ILE A 42 -9.83 -14.42 10.65
C ILE A 42 -10.42 -15.16 9.43
N ASP A 43 -11.33 -16.10 9.65
CA ASP A 43 -11.94 -16.87 8.56
C ASP A 43 -12.83 -16.02 7.65
N LEU A 44 -13.29 -14.87 8.16
CA LEU A 44 -14.06 -13.89 7.39
C LEU A 44 -13.16 -13.02 6.49
N VAL A 45 -11.85 -12.96 6.76
CA VAL A 45 -10.88 -12.24 5.92
C VAL A 45 -10.59 -13.06 4.67
N GLY A 46 -10.71 -12.42 3.50
CA GLY A 46 -10.55 -13.06 2.20
C GLY A 46 -11.68 -14.04 1.84
N ALA A 47 -12.74 -14.12 2.64
CA ALA A 47 -13.92 -14.90 2.30
C ALA A 47 -14.58 -14.33 1.04
N SER A 48 -15.08 -15.21 0.17
CA SER A 48 -15.89 -14.79 -0.97
C SER A 48 -17.12 -14.06 -0.48
N ASP A 49 -17.35 -12.85 -1.00
CA ASP A 49 -18.60 -12.17 -0.78
C ASP A 49 -19.71 -12.80 -1.62
N ILE A 50 -20.96 -12.50 -1.25
CA ILE A 50 -22.11 -12.90 -2.05
C ILE A 50 -21.99 -12.21 -3.41
N ALA A 51 -21.95 -13.00 -4.48
CA ALA A 51 -21.90 -12.47 -5.83
C ALA A 51 -23.08 -11.52 -6.04
N SER A 52 -22.79 -10.28 -6.40
CA SER A 52 -23.80 -9.24 -6.60
C SER A 52 -24.17 -9.15 -8.07
N GLU A 53 -25.47 -9.06 -8.34
CA GLU A 53 -25.96 -8.71 -9.68
C GLU A 53 -25.84 -7.19 -9.83
N VAL A 54 -25.01 -6.76 -10.79
CA VAL A 54 -24.93 -5.38 -11.26
C VAL A 54 -25.84 -5.26 -12.46
N ASN A 55 -26.91 -4.48 -12.33
CA ASN A 55 -27.73 -4.05 -13.45
C ASN A 55 -27.25 -2.69 -13.95
N LEU A 56 -26.90 -2.61 -15.24
CA LEU A 56 -26.45 -1.39 -15.88
C LEU A 56 -27.59 -0.39 -16.14
N ILE A 57 -28.84 -0.84 -16.09
CA ILE A 57 -30.03 0.00 -16.24
C ILE A 57 -30.60 0.39 -14.87
N THR A 58 -30.81 1.70 -14.69
CA THR A 58 -31.37 2.34 -13.50
C THR A 58 -32.73 2.99 -13.73
N ASP A 59 -33.08 3.32 -14.97
CA ASP A 59 -34.30 4.06 -15.34
C ASP A 59 -35.53 3.19 -15.70
N ALA A 60 -35.53 1.93 -15.26
CA ALA A 60 -36.56 0.90 -15.53
C ALA A 60 -36.78 0.55 -17.02
N SER A 61 -35.96 1.07 -17.93
CA SER A 61 -35.96 0.62 -19.32
C SER A 61 -35.52 -0.85 -19.45
N VAL A 62 -35.82 -1.47 -20.59
CA VAL A 62 -35.45 -2.86 -20.87
C VAL A 62 -34.94 -2.99 -22.31
N THR A 63 -34.00 -3.90 -22.52
CA THR A 63 -33.50 -4.29 -23.84
C THR A 63 -33.10 -5.76 -23.81
N ASP A 64 -33.27 -6.44 -24.93
CA ASP A 64 -32.82 -7.80 -25.21
C ASP A 64 -31.64 -7.83 -26.20
N LYS A 65 -31.16 -6.66 -26.64
CA LYS A 65 -30.11 -6.54 -27.67
C LYS A 65 -28.70 -6.51 -27.12
N VAL A 66 -28.55 -6.17 -25.83
CA VAL A 66 -27.28 -6.11 -25.13
C VAL A 66 -27.46 -6.69 -23.73
N ASP A 67 -26.40 -7.30 -23.20
CA ASP A 67 -26.40 -7.75 -21.81
C ASP A 67 -26.43 -6.55 -20.86
N THR A 68 -27.31 -6.60 -19.87
CA THR A 68 -27.46 -5.47 -18.92
C THR A 68 -27.22 -5.90 -17.48
N LYS A 69 -27.11 -7.21 -17.26
CA LYS A 69 -26.97 -7.82 -15.95
C LYS A 69 -25.70 -8.64 -15.89
N PHE A 70 -24.85 -8.31 -14.93
CA PHE A 70 -23.56 -8.94 -14.74
C PHE A 70 -23.43 -9.40 -13.30
N THR A 71 -22.93 -10.62 -13.11
CA THR A 71 -22.63 -11.14 -11.77
C THR A 71 -21.17 -10.86 -11.46
N VAL A 72 -20.92 -10.10 -10.39
CA VAL A 72 -19.57 -9.74 -9.94
C VAL A 72 -19.28 -10.42 -8.61
N GLY A 73 -18.18 -11.18 -8.58
CA GLY A 73 -17.64 -11.69 -7.32
C GLY A 73 -16.65 -10.70 -6.71
N SER A 74 -16.66 -10.60 -5.39
CA SER A 74 -15.65 -9.88 -4.62
C SER A 74 -15.18 -10.73 -3.43
N SER A 75 -14.10 -10.31 -2.79
CA SER A 75 -13.60 -10.86 -1.54
C SER A 75 -13.67 -9.82 -0.42
N LYS A 76 -13.98 -10.29 0.79
CA LYS A 76 -13.99 -9.47 2.01
C LYS A 76 -12.58 -9.36 2.56
N ASP A 77 -11.77 -8.50 1.96
CA ASP A 77 -10.38 -8.32 2.37
C ASP A 77 -10.18 -7.26 3.46
N MET A 78 -11.19 -6.42 3.71
CA MET A 78 -11.09 -5.40 4.74
C MET A 78 -10.93 -6.02 6.14
N CYS A 79 -9.85 -5.66 6.81
CA CYS A 79 -9.60 -6.01 8.20
C CYS A 79 -8.96 -4.84 8.95
N ILE A 80 -9.09 -4.87 10.27
CA ILE A 80 -8.51 -3.89 11.18
C ILE A 80 -7.75 -4.64 12.26
N LEU A 81 -6.48 -4.28 12.40
CA LEU A 81 -5.57 -4.78 13.41
C LEU A 81 -5.41 -3.74 14.50
N LYS A 82 -5.34 -4.20 15.75
CA LYS A 82 -5.11 -3.39 16.94
C LYS A 82 -3.70 -3.64 17.47
N ALA A 83 -2.90 -2.59 17.48
CA ALA A 83 -1.59 -2.59 18.14
C ALA A 83 -1.74 -2.10 19.58
N SER A 84 -1.26 -2.89 20.54
CA SER A 84 -1.05 -2.45 21.93
C SER A 84 0.44 -2.27 22.16
N THR A 85 0.92 -1.04 21.99
CA THR A 85 2.37 -0.74 21.98
C THR A 85 2.99 -0.90 23.36
N THR A 86 4.30 -1.10 23.42
CA THR A 86 5.07 -1.14 24.66
C THR A 86 5.05 0.19 25.41
N TYR A 87 4.70 1.29 24.72
CA TYR A 87 4.44 2.62 25.27
C TYR A 87 3.05 2.76 25.93
N GLY A 88 2.26 1.69 25.99
CA GLY A 88 0.97 1.67 26.69
C GLY A 88 -0.17 2.38 25.96
N LYS A 89 -0.04 2.61 24.64
CA LYS A 89 -1.11 3.16 23.79
C LYS A 89 -1.65 2.12 22.81
N GLN A 90 -2.83 2.43 22.29
CA GLN A 90 -3.54 1.61 21.33
C GLN A 90 -3.70 2.36 20.03
N PHE A 91 -3.41 1.68 18.93
CA PHE A 91 -3.57 2.19 17.58
C PHE A 91 -4.18 1.11 16.69
N TYR A 92 -4.75 1.54 15.58
CA TYR A 92 -5.44 0.68 14.64
C TYR A 92 -4.82 0.82 13.25
N LEU A 93 -4.62 -0.31 12.59
CA LEU A 93 -4.22 -0.41 11.19
C LEU A 93 -5.36 -1.08 10.43
N LYS A 94 -5.94 -0.37 9.47
CA LYS A 94 -6.88 -0.93 8.50
C LYS A 94 -6.12 -1.35 7.25
N LEU A 95 -6.36 -2.57 6.80
CA LEU A 95 -5.91 -3.10 5.51
C LEU A 95 -7.15 -3.40 4.68
N ASP A 96 -7.16 -2.98 3.42
CA ASP A 96 -8.26 -3.26 2.51
C ASP A 96 -7.76 -3.44 1.07
N ARG A 97 -8.46 -4.24 0.29
CA ARG A 97 -8.22 -4.40 -1.14
C ARG A 97 -9.43 -3.87 -1.88
N LEU A 98 -9.40 -2.57 -2.15
CA LEU A 98 -10.46 -1.86 -2.86
C LEU A 98 -10.62 -2.38 -4.30
N ASN A 99 -11.73 -2.01 -4.94
CA ASN A 99 -11.92 -2.30 -6.35
C ASN A 99 -10.79 -1.71 -7.21
N ALA A 100 -10.45 -2.39 -8.30
CA ALA A 100 -9.40 -1.96 -9.20
C ALA A 100 -9.66 -0.55 -9.75
N ASP A 101 -8.58 0.21 -9.97
CA ASP A 101 -8.68 1.55 -10.57
C ASP A 101 -9.29 1.48 -11.96
N LEU A 102 -10.06 2.52 -12.29
CA LEU A 102 -10.56 2.71 -13.64
C LEU A 102 -9.45 3.23 -14.55
N THR A 103 -9.31 2.63 -15.72
CA THR A 103 -8.44 3.15 -16.78
C THR A 103 -8.96 4.49 -17.31
N LYS A 104 -8.15 5.19 -18.11
CA LYS A 104 -8.56 6.44 -18.73
C LYS A 104 -9.75 6.22 -19.68
N GLU A 105 -9.72 5.12 -20.40
CA GLU A 105 -10.72 4.71 -21.38
C GLU A 105 -12.03 4.32 -20.67
N GLU A 106 -11.96 3.59 -19.55
CA GLU A 106 -13.12 3.28 -18.70
C GLU A 106 -13.76 4.54 -18.12
N LYS A 107 -12.96 5.49 -17.63
CA LYS A 107 -13.47 6.80 -17.17
C LYS A 107 -14.15 7.56 -18.31
N GLN A 108 -13.58 7.53 -19.51
CA GLN A 108 -14.18 8.16 -20.68
C GLN A 108 -15.51 7.48 -21.07
N ALA A 109 -15.60 6.15 -21.00
CA ALA A 109 -16.83 5.42 -21.26
C ALA A 109 -17.95 5.81 -20.28
N LEU A 110 -17.65 6.02 -19.00
CA LEU A 110 -18.61 6.55 -18.02
C LEU A 110 -19.10 7.97 -18.37
N VAL A 111 -18.22 8.83 -18.89
CA VAL A 111 -18.58 10.16 -19.37
C VAL A 111 -19.44 10.08 -20.63
N ASN A 112 -19.08 9.20 -21.58
CA ASN A 112 -19.82 8.97 -22.82
C ASN A 112 -21.24 8.45 -22.52
N PHE A 113 -21.37 7.48 -21.61
CA PHE A 113 -22.67 7.00 -21.16
C PHE A 113 -23.54 8.16 -20.69
N LYS A 114 -23.03 9.02 -19.80
CA LYS A 114 -23.78 10.19 -19.32
C LYS A 114 -24.13 11.19 -20.42
N SER A 115 -23.23 11.45 -21.37
CA SER A 115 -23.45 12.44 -22.43
C SER A 115 -24.46 11.97 -23.48
N LEU A 116 -24.52 10.67 -23.77
CA LEU A 116 -25.40 10.08 -24.79
C LEU A 116 -26.89 10.05 -24.40
N HIS A 117 -27.21 10.31 -23.12
CA HIS A 117 -28.58 10.43 -22.63
C HIS A 117 -29.33 11.62 -23.22
N SER A 118 -28.64 12.63 -23.73
CA SER A 118 -29.28 13.84 -24.27
C SER A 118 -28.80 14.11 -25.68
N TYR A 119 -29.72 14.41 -26.60
CA TYR A 119 -29.38 14.83 -27.96
C TYR A 119 -30.39 15.83 -28.51
N SER A 120 -30.02 16.53 -29.58
CA SER A 120 -30.93 17.44 -30.29
C SER A 120 -31.57 16.73 -31.47
N ASN A 121 -32.90 16.79 -31.55
CA ASN A 121 -33.67 16.37 -32.71
C ASN A 121 -34.46 17.57 -33.22
N ASN A 122 -34.15 18.05 -34.44
CA ASN A 122 -34.76 19.24 -35.03
C ASN A 122 -34.75 20.47 -34.10
N GLY A 123 -33.69 20.64 -33.29
CA GLY A 123 -33.53 21.76 -32.36
C GLY A 123 -34.16 21.55 -30.98
N TYR A 124 -34.83 20.42 -30.73
CA TYR A 124 -35.43 20.10 -29.43
C TYR A 124 -34.56 19.12 -28.65
N PRO A 125 -34.36 19.33 -27.33
CA PRO A 125 -33.67 18.37 -26.48
C PRO A 125 -34.54 17.13 -26.31
N VAL A 126 -33.98 15.96 -26.62
CA VAL A 126 -34.60 14.65 -26.45
C VAL A 126 -33.72 13.82 -25.53
N HIS A 127 -34.36 13.01 -24.68
CA HIS A 127 -33.69 12.11 -23.76
C HIS A 127 -33.76 10.65 -24.23
N ARG A 128 -32.64 9.95 -24.14
CA ARG A 128 -32.54 8.49 -24.29
C ARG A 128 -32.62 7.82 -22.92
N THR A 129 -33.17 6.63 -22.91
CA THR A 129 -33.12 5.73 -21.75
C THR A 129 -31.76 5.04 -21.63
N ASP A 130 -31.45 4.50 -20.46
CA ASP A 130 -30.23 3.71 -20.22
C ASP A 130 -30.10 2.59 -21.26
N ALA A 131 -31.18 1.83 -21.52
CA ALA A 131 -31.22 0.77 -22.53
C ALA A 131 -30.81 1.27 -23.93
N GLN A 132 -31.35 2.41 -24.37
CA GLN A 132 -31.04 3.00 -25.67
C GLN A 132 -29.60 3.50 -25.76
N VAL A 133 -29.05 4.02 -24.66
CA VAL A 133 -27.65 4.45 -24.60
C VAL A 133 -26.71 3.25 -24.66
N LEU A 134 -27.00 2.17 -23.91
CA LEU A 134 -26.20 0.94 -23.95
C LEU A 134 -26.22 0.28 -25.33
N GLU A 135 -27.39 0.20 -25.99
CA GLU A 135 -27.50 -0.28 -27.37
C GLU A 135 -26.64 0.57 -28.33
N MET A 136 -26.67 1.89 -28.18
CA MET A 136 -25.88 2.80 -29.00
C MET A 136 -24.37 2.64 -28.76
N MET A 137 -23.95 2.52 -27.50
CA MET A 137 -22.56 2.26 -27.14
C MET A 137 -22.10 0.88 -27.63
N ALA A 138 -22.99 -0.11 -27.70
CA ALA A 138 -22.67 -1.42 -28.27
C ALA A 138 -22.68 -1.41 -29.82
N GLY A 139 -23.07 -0.29 -30.43
CA GLY A 139 -23.15 -0.12 -31.89
C GLY A 139 -24.36 -0.77 -32.54
N VAL A 140 -25.39 -1.13 -31.76
CA VAL A 140 -26.63 -1.69 -32.29
C VAL A 140 -27.34 -0.63 -33.15
N GLY A 141 -27.50 -0.92 -34.45
CA GLY A 141 -28.26 -0.07 -35.38
C GLY A 141 -27.55 1.20 -35.86
N SER A 142 -26.24 1.34 -35.63
CA SER A 142 -25.44 2.52 -36.01
C SER A 142 -24.40 2.19 -37.07
N THR A 143 -24.19 3.08 -38.06
CA THR A 143 -23.02 3.06 -38.96
C THR A 143 -21.73 3.57 -38.30
N ASN A 144 -21.83 4.22 -37.13
CA ASN A 144 -20.72 4.85 -36.38
C ASN A 144 -20.64 4.37 -34.91
N GLY A 145 -21.22 3.22 -34.59
CA GLY A 145 -21.20 2.66 -33.24
C GLY A 145 -19.80 2.14 -32.86
N ASN A 146 -19.37 2.37 -31.63
CA ASN A 146 -18.09 1.87 -31.13
C ASN A 146 -18.31 0.79 -30.06
N SER A 147 -18.40 -0.49 -30.45
CA SER A 147 -18.62 -1.61 -29.52
C SER A 147 -17.62 -1.65 -28.35
N ASP A 148 -16.45 -1.05 -28.52
CA ASP A 148 -15.44 -0.96 -27.46
C ASP A 148 -15.90 -0.05 -26.31
N ASP A 149 -16.69 1.00 -26.57
CA ASP A 149 -17.21 1.90 -25.53
C ASP A 149 -18.15 1.17 -24.58
N TYR A 150 -19.01 0.28 -25.09
CA TYR A 150 -19.87 -0.56 -24.25
C TYR A 150 -19.06 -1.52 -23.39
N ASN A 151 -18.07 -2.22 -23.97
CA ASN A 151 -17.22 -3.15 -23.21
C ASN A 151 -16.42 -2.42 -22.11
N LEU A 152 -15.92 -1.22 -22.41
CA LEU A 152 -15.23 -0.37 -21.43
C LEU A 152 -16.18 0.11 -20.32
N TYR A 153 -17.43 0.46 -20.66
CA TYR A 153 -18.45 0.82 -19.68
C TYR A 153 -18.81 -0.35 -18.77
N VAL A 154 -19.07 -1.54 -19.34
CA VAL A 154 -19.32 -2.77 -18.59
C VAL A 154 -18.15 -3.06 -17.64
N SER A 155 -16.91 -3.02 -18.14
CA SER A 155 -15.70 -3.23 -17.33
C SER A 155 -15.60 -2.23 -16.17
N ALA A 156 -15.90 -0.96 -16.40
CA ALA A 156 -15.89 0.08 -15.37
C ALA A 156 -16.93 -0.17 -14.27
N MET A 157 -18.13 -0.62 -14.65
CA MET A 157 -19.24 -0.86 -13.73
C MET A 157 -19.13 -2.19 -12.96
N THR A 158 -18.30 -3.13 -13.45
CA THR A 158 -18.17 -4.49 -12.91
C THR A 158 -16.81 -4.80 -12.30
N LYS A 159 -16.01 -3.77 -11.96
CA LYS A 159 -14.70 -3.96 -11.32
C LYS A 159 -14.80 -4.72 -10.00
N SER A 160 -14.02 -5.80 -9.90
CA SER A 160 -13.74 -6.52 -8.66
C SER A 160 -12.57 -5.89 -7.90
N ASN A 161 -12.18 -6.51 -6.78
CA ASN A 161 -11.00 -6.16 -5.99
C ASN A 161 -9.73 -6.04 -6.86
N SER A 162 -8.84 -5.11 -6.46
CA SER A 162 -7.58 -4.85 -7.13
C SER A 162 -6.66 -6.08 -7.13
N LEU A 163 -5.88 -6.23 -8.21
CA LEU A 163 -4.91 -7.30 -8.36
C LEU A 163 -3.44 -6.86 -8.20
N ASN A 164 -3.19 -5.56 -8.07
CA ASN A 164 -1.83 -5.02 -8.00
C ASN A 164 -1.53 -4.20 -6.75
N ASN A 165 -2.52 -3.93 -5.90
CA ASN A 165 -2.32 -3.12 -4.71
C ASN A 165 -3.31 -3.46 -3.59
N ILE A 166 -2.94 -3.08 -2.38
CA ILE A 166 -3.81 -2.91 -1.22
C ILE A 166 -3.71 -1.47 -0.72
N VAL A 167 -4.68 -1.05 0.09
CA VAL A 167 -4.64 0.23 0.81
C VAL A 167 -4.49 -0.02 2.30
N LEU A 168 -3.68 0.81 2.93
CA LEU A 168 -3.44 0.82 4.36
C LEU A 168 -3.92 2.16 4.93
N GLN A 169 -4.43 2.16 6.15
CA GLN A 169 -4.83 3.36 6.89
C GLN A 169 -4.58 3.16 8.38
N ILE A 170 -4.28 4.24 9.11
CA ILE A 170 -4.05 4.19 10.55
C ILE A 170 -5.00 5.14 11.28
N SER A 171 -5.32 4.81 12.53
CA SER A 171 -6.08 5.68 13.44
C SER A 171 -5.74 5.40 14.90
N GLY A 172 -5.96 6.39 15.77
CA GLY A 172 -5.93 6.20 17.22
C GLY A 172 -7.21 5.57 17.78
N ALA A 173 -8.29 5.51 17.00
CA ALA A 173 -9.60 5.02 17.45
C ALA A 173 -10.40 4.32 16.33
N LEU A 174 -11.34 3.47 16.76
CA LEU A 174 -12.40 2.90 15.93
C LEU A 174 -13.67 3.75 16.03
N ASN A 175 -14.53 3.66 15.02
CA ASN A 175 -15.86 4.22 15.08
C ASN A 175 -16.70 3.56 16.19
N SER A 176 -17.85 4.16 16.53
CA SER A 176 -18.73 3.65 17.60
C SER A 176 -19.23 2.22 17.38
N ALA A 177 -19.27 1.74 16.14
CA ALA A 177 -19.68 0.37 15.80
C ALA A 177 -18.54 -0.65 15.92
N GLY A 178 -17.28 -0.21 16.02
CA GLY A 178 -16.11 -1.08 16.00
C GLY A 178 -15.85 -1.76 14.65
N THR A 179 -16.46 -1.27 13.56
CA THR A 179 -16.38 -1.90 12.23
C THR A 179 -15.53 -1.11 11.24
N ASP A 180 -15.09 0.09 11.62
CA ASP A 180 -14.22 0.93 10.80
C ASP A 180 -13.37 1.85 11.69
N LEU A 181 -12.39 2.54 11.10
CA LEU A 181 -11.63 3.59 11.76
C LEU A 181 -12.53 4.79 12.12
N ASP A 182 -12.18 5.52 13.17
CA ASP A 182 -12.83 6.80 13.54
C ASP A 182 -12.40 7.95 12.60
N ILE A 183 -12.63 7.76 11.30
CA ILE A 183 -12.33 8.70 10.23
C ILE A 183 -13.52 8.70 9.27
N SER A 184 -13.97 9.87 8.82
CA SER A 184 -15.10 9.94 7.90
C SER A 184 -14.82 9.18 6.60
N SER A 185 -15.82 8.48 6.06
CA SER A 185 -15.68 7.69 4.83
C SER A 185 -15.27 8.53 3.62
N VAL A 186 -15.63 9.82 3.60
CA VAL A 186 -15.20 10.78 2.58
C VAL A 186 -13.69 10.98 2.66
N ILE A 187 -13.16 11.24 3.86
CA ILE A 187 -11.71 11.38 4.05
C ILE A 187 -11.01 10.06 3.72
N GLN A 188 -11.51 8.92 4.20
CA GLN A 188 -10.88 7.62 3.93
C GLN A 188 -10.72 7.30 2.43
N LYS A 189 -11.68 7.71 1.60
CA LYS A 189 -11.60 7.53 0.13
C LYS A 189 -10.49 8.34 -0.51
N GLU A 190 -10.20 9.52 0.03
CA GLU A 190 -9.17 10.42 -0.51
C GLU A 190 -7.81 10.24 0.18
N TYR A 191 -7.83 9.72 1.40
CA TYR A 191 -6.72 9.67 2.33
C TYR A 191 -6.43 8.22 2.73
N ASN A 192 -5.66 7.54 1.88
CA ASN A 192 -5.23 6.17 2.09
C ASN A 192 -3.80 5.96 1.56
N TYR A 193 -3.14 4.93 2.09
CA TYR A 193 -1.73 4.66 1.81
C TYR A 193 -1.63 3.40 0.97
N ARG A 194 -1.52 3.60 -0.34
CA ARG A 194 -1.42 2.52 -1.32
C ARG A 194 -0.10 1.76 -1.16
N LEU A 195 -0.18 0.43 -1.18
CA LEU A 195 0.96 -0.48 -1.25
C LEU A 195 0.80 -1.38 -2.47
N ALA A 196 1.61 -1.13 -3.49
CA ALA A 196 1.48 -1.80 -4.80
C ALA A 196 2.60 -2.81 -5.07
N TRP A 197 2.35 -3.85 -5.86
CA TRP A 197 3.37 -4.83 -6.28
C TRP A 197 3.43 -5.04 -7.80
N TYR A 198 2.51 -4.42 -8.56
CA TYR A 198 2.59 -4.28 -10.01
C TYR A 198 2.17 -2.87 -10.45
N ARG A 199 2.76 -2.35 -11.53
CA ARG A 199 2.33 -1.07 -12.15
C ARG A 199 1.02 -1.21 -12.92
N LYS A 200 0.88 -2.32 -13.65
CA LYS A 200 -0.25 -2.60 -14.54
C LYS A 200 -0.59 -4.08 -14.47
N VAL A 201 -1.88 -4.38 -14.42
CA VAL A 201 -2.37 -5.75 -14.55
C VAL A 201 -2.69 -5.99 -16.02
N GLN A 202 -1.95 -6.90 -16.66
CA GLN A 202 -2.19 -7.25 -18.07
C GLN A 202 -3.50 -8.04 -18.23
N SER A 203 -4.09 -7.95 -19.42
CA SER A 203 -5.27 -8.77 -19.77
C SER A 203 -4.95 -10.26 -19.66
N GLY A 204 -5.78 -11.01 -18.94
CA GLY A 204 -5.59 -12.45 -18.70
C GLY A 204 -4.91 -12.80 -17.38
N ILE A 205 -4.28 -11.84 -16.71
CA ILE A 205 -3.79 -12.01 -15.33
C ILE A 205 -4.99 -12.05 -14.37
N LYS A 206 -5.00 -13.04 -13.49
CA LYS A 206 -6.04 -13.21 -12.45
C LYS A 206 -5.41 -13.21 -11.05
N ASP A 207 -6.26 -13.42 -10.06
CA ASP A 207 -5.95 -13.41 -8.64
C ASP A 207 -5.04 -14.56 -8.14
N PHE A 208 -4.66 -15.50 -9.02
CA PHE A 208 -3.72 -16.58 -8.70
C PHE A 208 -2.25 -16.16 -8.73
N LEU A 209 -1.91 -14.98 -9.29
CA LEU A 209 -0.51 -14.57 -9.38
C LEU A 209 0.15 -14.52 -8.00
N PRO A 210 1.39 -15.03 -7.87
CA PRO A 210 2.07 -15.00 -6.61
C PRO A 210 2.63 -13.61 -6.30
N VAL A 211 2.55 -13.25 -5.02
CA VAL A 211 3.20 -12.11 -4.40
C VAL A 211 4.09 -12.65 -3.30
N GLN A 212 5.36 -12.29 -3.34
CA GLN A 212 6.32 -12.61 -2.30
C GLN A 212 6.26 -11.54 -1.22
N TYR A 213 6.37 -11.96 0.03
CA TYR A 213 6.37 -11.05 1.17
C TYR A 213 7.50 -11.37 2.14
N TRP A 214 8.06 -10.31 2.73
CA TRP A 214 8.94 -10.37 3.88
C TRP A 214 8.35 -9.48 4.96
N LEU A 215 8.16 -10.07 6.14
CA LEU A 215 7.46 -9.42 7.22
C LEU A 215 8.31 -9.53 8.49
N ASN A 216 8.55 -8.39 9.13
CA ASN A 216 9.11 -8.30 10.48
C ASN A 216 8.07 -7.63 11.39
N VAL A 217 7.71 -8.29 12.49
CA VAL A 217 6.70 -7.82 13.45
C VAL A 217 7.29 -7.72 14.84
N THR A 218 7.05 -6.59 15.49
CA THR A 218 7.25 -6.37 16.92
C THR A 218 5.92 -5.92 17.54
N LYS A 219 5.89 -5.77 18.88
CA LYS A 219 4.74 -5.15 19.55
C LYS A 219 4.50 -3.70 19.12
N ASP A 220 5.53 -3.04 18.60
CA ASP A 220 5.52 -1.61 18.32
C ASP A 220 5.49 -1.30 16.82
N SER A 221 5.93 -2.22 15.96
CA SER A 221 6.15 -1.95 14.55
C SER A 221 5.98 -3.18 13.66
N ILE A 222 5.62 -2.92 12.42
CA ILE A 222 5.59 -3.85 11.30
C ILE A 222 6.44 -3.26 10.19
N ASN A 223 7.41 -4.04 9.70
CA ASN A 223 8.10 -3.78 8.44
C ASN A 223 7.64 -4.84 7.44
N LEU A 224 7.09 -4.40 6.31
CA LEU A 224 6.57 -5.27 5.26
C LEU A 224 7.22 -4.91 3.94
N VAL A 225 7.76 -5.89 3.24
CA VAL A 225 8.16 -5.79 1.84
C VAL A 225 7.27 -6.71 1.03
N LEU A 226 6.65 -6.17 -0.03
CA LEU A 226 5.91 -6.94 -1.01
C LEU A 226 6.62 -6.88 -2.35
N ARG A 227 6.70 -8.02 -3.05
CA ARG A 227 7.24 -8.09 -4.40
C ARG A 227 6.32 -8.89 -5.32
N GLY A 228 5.95 -8.30 -6.44
CA GLY A 228 5.24 -9.01 -7.50
C GLY A 228 6.14 -10.09 -8.11
N ASP A 229 5.55 -11.20 -8.55
CA ASP A 229 6.28 -12.22 -9.30
C ASP A 229 6.83 -11.65 -10.63
N PRO A 230 8.17 -11.69 -10.84
CA PRO A 230 8.79 -11.23 -12.08
C PRO A 230 8.43 -12.10 -13.29
N SER A 231 7.95 -13.33 -13.11
CA SER A 231 7.61 -14.24 -14.21
C SER A 231 6.45 -13.75 -15.07
N ALA A 232 5.56 -12.95 -14.47
CA ALA A 232 4.43 -12.32 -15.16
C ALA A 232 4.81 -11.02 -15.86
N ASP A 233 6.06 -10.57 -15.74
CA ASP A 233 6.52 -9.34 -16.36
C ASP A 233 7.02 -9.58 -17.79
N ILE A 234 6.67 -8.68 -18.70
CA ILE A 234 7.01 -8.75 -20.11
C ILE A 234 7.89 -7.54 -20.43
N SER A 235 8.88 -7.72 -21.31
CA SER A 235 9.77 -6.65 -21.79
C SER A 235 9.00 -5.33 -22.01
N PRO A 236 9.42 -4.21 -21.36
CA PRO A 236 10.75 -3.92 -20.82
C PRO A 236 11.03 -4.38 -19.37
N TYR A 237 10.20 -5.24 -18.76
CA TYR A 237 10.39 -5.75 -17.39
C TYR A 237 10.37 -4.66 -16.30
N GLU A 238 9.45 -3.72 -16.44
CA GLU A 238 9.25 -2.61 -15.49
C GLU A 238 7.95 -2.74 -14.69
N ASN A 239 7.21 -3.83 -14.85
CA ASN A 239 5.88 -3.98 -14.29
C ASN A 239 5.91 -4.47 -12.85
N TYR A 240 6.74 -5.46 -12.51
CA TYR A 240 6.80 -5.95 -11.13
C TYR A 240 7.49 -4.91 -10.23
N LEU A 241 6.94 -4.72 -9.04
CA LEU A 241 7.44 -3.77 -8.06
C LEU A 241 7.87 -4.48 -6.79
N THR A 242 8.98 -4.03 -6.22
CA THR A 242 9.36 -4.24 -4.83
C THR A 242 8.95 -2.99 -4.06
N SER A 243 8.03 -3.16 -3.11
CA SER A 243 7.42 -2.10 -2.34
C SER A 243 7.60 -2.34 -0.86
N TYR A 244 7.72 -1.26 -0.11
CA TYR A 244 7.94 -1.29 1.33
C TYR A 244 6.83 -0.54 2.06
N ALA A 245 6.45 -1.07 3.21
CA ALA A 245 5.63 -0.39 4.20
C ALA A 245 6.22 -0.52 5.59
N TYR A 246 6.20 0.58 6.33
CA TYR A 246 6.40 0.60 7.78
C TYR A 246 5.10 1.03 8.43
N ILE A 247 4.69 0.34 9.49
CA ILE A 247 3.57 0.75 10.32
C ILE A 247 3.99 0.57 11.77
N GLY A 248 3.97 1.63 12.58
CA GLY A 248 4.34 1.47 13.98
C GLY A 248 4.72 2.74 14.71
N ALA A 249 5.03 2.54 15.99
CA ALA A 249 5.70 3.51 16.83
C ALA A 249 7.18 3.63 16.47
N LEU A 250 7.80 4.74 16.87
CA LEU A 250 9.22 4.99 16.72
C LEU A 250 9.95 4.72 18.03
N LYS A 251 11.21 4.32 17.92
CA LYS A 251 12.13 4.33 19.06
C LYS A 251 12.54 5.78 19.36
N PRO A 252 12.71 6.17 20.64
CA PRO A 252 13.30 7.45 20.99
C PRO A 252 14.67 7.67 20.32
N VAL A 253 15.01 8.92 20.02
CA VAL A 253 16.30 9.27 19.40
C VAL A 253 17.46 8.90 20.33
N GLU A 254 17.26 9.14 21.62
CA GLU A 254 18.15 8.79 22.73
C GLU A 254 17.32 8.20 23.88
N ASP A 255 17.93 7.35 24.70
CA ASP A 255 17.24 6.69 25.82
C ASP A 255 16.74 7.69 26.88
N SER A 256 17.34 8.88 26.97
CA SER A 256 16.93 9.98 27.85
C SER A 256 15.89 10.93 27.24
N ALA A 257 15.55 10.78 25.97
CA ALA A 257 14.61 11.66 25.29
C ALA A 257 13.18 11.47 25.82
N THR A 258 12.39 12.56 25.85
CA THR A 258 10.98 12.47 26.20
C THR A 258 10.25 11.64 25.14
N THR A 259 9.68 10.51 25.54
CA THR A 259 8.86 9.70 24.64
C THR A 259 7.52 10.40 24.43
N ASP A 260 7.12 10.60 23.16
CA ASP A 260 5.75 11.02 22.88
C ASP A 260 4.86 9.80 22.82
N ASP A 261 4.40 9.33 23.97
CA ASP A 261 3.65 8.08 23.95
C ASP A 261 2.28 8.24 23.29
N ILE A 262 1.74 9.45 23.18
CA ILE A 262 0.36 9.70 22.75
C ILE A 262 0.22 9.60 21.23
N TYR A 263 1.13 10.21 20.48
CA TYR A 263 1.01 10.34 19.02
C TYR A 263 2.12 9.63 18.25
N ASN A 264 3.02 8.90 18.93
CA ASN A 264 4.12 8.16 18.34
C ASN A 264 3.66 6.87 17.66
N PHE A 265 2.85 6.99 16.62
CA PHE A 265 2.50 5.90 15.72
C PHE A 265 2.30 6.48 14.33
N GLY A 266 2.83 5.80 13.31
CA GLY A 266 2.75 6.28 11.95
C GLY A 266 2.94 5.20 10.91
N ILE A 267 2.90 5.63 9.65
CA ILE A 267 2.91 4.77 8.49
C ILE A 267 3.64 5.42 7.32
N THR A 268 4.35 4.59 6.57
CA THR A 268 4.76 4.91 5.21
C THR A 268 4.60 3.69 4.31
N THR A 269 4.25 3.89 3.05
CA THR A 269 4.06 2.82 2.05
C THR A 269 4.75 3.18 0.73
N SER A 270 4.66 2.28 -0.26
CA SER A 270 5.19 2.51 -1.60
C SER A 270 4.14 2.24 -2.68
N SER A 271 4.04 3.15 -3.64
CA SER A 271 2.96 3.19 -4.63
C SER A 271 3.49 3.18 -6.08
N ASP A 272 2.71 2.55 -6.95
CA ASP A 272 2.87 2.57 -8.41
C ASP A 272 2.40 3.88 -9.06
N ILE A 273 1.45 4.57 -8.41
CA ILE A 273 0.91 5.86 -8.86
C ILE A 273 1.25 6.98 -7.90
N GLU A 274 1.25 8.21 -8.41
CA GLU A 274 1.51 9.40 -7.60
C GLU A 274 0.47 9.52 -6.47
N PRO A 275 0.90 9.80 -5.22
CA PRO A 275 -0.04 10.04 -4.14
C PRO A 275 -0.92 11.25 -4.44
N ARG A 276 -2.16 11.20 -3.96
CA ARG A 276 -3.04 12.36 -4.02
C ARG A 276 -2.66 13.35 -2.92
N TYR A 277 -2.27 14.56 -3.30
CA TYR A 277 -2.06 15.66 -2.38
C TYR A 277 -3.40 16.26 -1.97
N ALA A 278 -4.02 15.67 -0.95
CA ALA A 278 -5.25 16.18 -0.33
C ALA A 278 -4.92 16.87 1.00
N SER A 279 -5.75 17.83 1.41
CA SER A 279 -5.56 18.59 2.66
C SER A 279 -6.69 18.40 3.68
N PRO A 280 -7.17 17.16 3.95
CA PRO A 280 -8.27 16.94 4.91
C PRO A 280 -7.94 17.39 6.33
N TYR A 281 -6.64 17.47 6.68
CA TYR A 281 -6.14 17.86 8.00
C TYR A 281 -5.29 19.14 7.94
N GLY A 282 -5.48 19.96 6.90
CA GLY A 282 -4.76 21.20 6.65
C GLY A 282 -3.70 21.10 5.56
N GLU A 283 -3.05 22.22 5.26
CA GLU A 283 -2.11 22.37 4.12
C GLU A 283 -0.93 21.40 4.17
N ARG A 284 -0.55 20.96 5.37
CA ARG A 284 0.55 20.00 5.61
C ARG A 284 0.02 18.61 5.94
N THR A 285 -1.03 18.16 5.26
CA THR A 285 -1.45 16.76 5.41
C THR A 285 -0.44 15.84 4.72
N ALA A 286 0.05 14.83 5.42
CA ALA A 286 1.03 13.85 4.94
C ALA A 286 0.43 12.94 3.88
N THR A 287 1.19 12.51 2.87
CA THR A 287 0.71 11.52 1.90
C THR A 287 0.77 10.08 2.43
N GLY A 288 1.67 9.80 3.39
CA GLY A 288 2.01 8.46 3.85
C GLY A 288 2.64 7.57 2.78
N ILE A 289 3.01 8.12 1.62
CA ILE A 289 3.66 7.41 0.51
C ILE A 289 5.03 8.03 0.24
N THR A 290 5.09 9.34 -0.05
CA THR A 290 6.36 10.06 -0.27
C THR A 290 6.91 10.69 1.01
N ASP A 291 6.25 10.43 2.13
CA ASP A 291 6.61 10.87 3.48
C ASP A 291 6.19 9.79 4.50
N PHE A 292 6.54 10.02 5.76
CA PHE A 292 6.05 9.23 6.89
C PHE A 292 4.92 9.98 7.59
N CYS A 293 3.72 9.42 7.52
CA CYS A 293 2.53 9.99 8.14
C CYS A 293 2.43 9.53 9.60
N MET A 294 2.39 10.46 10.56
CA MET A 294 2.14 10.16 11.97
C MET A 294 0.73 10.55 12.40
N ILE A 295 0.14 9.84 13.36
CA ILE A 295 -1.19 10.14 13.93
C ILE A 295 -1.33 11.62 14.27
N ALA A 296 -0.33 12.18 14.94
CA ALA A 296 -0.17 13.61 15.09
C ALA A 296 1.29 13.99 15.36
N ASN A 297 1.62 15.26 15.18
CA ASN A 297 2.88 15.85 15.63
C ASN A 297 2.85 16.12 17.15
N LYS A 298 3.94 16.64 17.73
CA LYS A 298 4.08 16.88 19.17
C LYS A 298 3.04 17.85 19.73
N ILE A 299 2.60 18.82 18.92
CA ILE A 299 1.58 19.80 19.30
C ILE A 299 0.14 19.30 19.07
N GLY A 300 -0.04 18.09 18.54
CA GLY A 300 -1.34 17.46 18.34
C GLY A 300 -2.01 17.77 16.99
N MET A 301 -1.30 18.37 16.02
CA MET A 301 -1.83 18.47 14.66
C MET A 301 -1.83 17.10 13.98
N PRO A 302 -2.97 16.63 13.46
CA PRO A 302 -3.11 15.26 13.00
C PRO A 302 -2.48 15.04 11.62
N TYR A 303 -1.98 13.83 11.37
CA TYR A 303 -1.56 13.34 10.05
C TYR A 303 -0.57 14.25 9.31
N GLN A 304 0.48 14.71 10.01
CA GLN A 304 1.52 15.60 9.47
C GLN A 304 2.73 14.82 8.91
N PRO A 305 3.38 15.31 7.83
CA PRO A 305 4.46 14.60 7.16
C PRO A 305 5.76 14.69 7.95
N HIS A 306 6.42 13.55 8.07
CA HIS A 306 7.77 13.44 8.62
C HIS A 306 8.70 12.88 7.54
N TYR A 307 9.95 13.33 7.52
CA TYR A 307 10.90 13.01 6.48
C TYR A 307 12.05 12.15 7.02
N PRO A 308 12.53 11.17 6.25
CA PRO A 308 13.64 10.33 6.66
C PRO A 308 14.98 11.08 6.61
N GLY A 309 15.64 11.14 7.75
CA GLY A 309 17.03 11.53 7.92
C GLY A 309 17.89 10.30 8.25
N PHE A 310 18.98 10.13 7.51
CA PHE A 310 19.94 9.06 7.74
C PHE A 310 21.31 9.46 7.19
N TYR A 311 22.36 8.76 7.62
CA TYR A 311 23.69 8.99 7.07
C TYR A 311 23.75 8.51 5.62
N SER A 312 24.02 9.43 4.69
CA SER A 312 24.14 9.12 3.26
C SER A 312 25.34 9.79 2.60
N THR A 313 25.83 9.17 1.54
CA THR A 313 26.76 9.80 0.59
C THR A 313 25.98 10.62 -0.43
N ASN A 314 26.68 11.42 -1.25
CA ASN A 314 26.03 12.18 -2.32
C ASN A 314 25.38 11.22 -3.36
N PRO A 315 24.10 11.41 -3.74
CA PRO A 315 23.40 10.53 -4.68
C PRO A 315 24.02 10.43 -6.08
N PHE A 316 24.77 11.45 -6.50
CA PHE A 316 25.40 11.52 -7.83
C PHE A 316 26.91 11.25 -7.81
N MET A 317 27.44 10.81 -6.67
CA MET A 317 28.84 10.40 -6.57
C MET A 317 29.07 9.11 -7.34
N ASP A 318 30.13 9.07 -8.17
CA ASP A 318 30.55 7.85 -8.83
C ASP A 318 31.14 6.86 -7.82
N LYS A 319 30.57 5.67 -7.76
CA LYS A 319 30.94 4.60 -6.81
C LYS A 319 31.72 3.53 -7.55
N CYS A 320 33.02 3.74 -7.68
CA CYS A 320 33.90 2.82 -8.41
C CYS A 320 34.27 1.55 -7.60
N ASN A 321 33.90 1.48 -6.32
CA ASN A 321 34.37 0.43 -5.43
C ASN A 321 33.24 -0.50 -5.00
N VAL A 322 33.24 -1.72 -5.55
CA VAL A 322 32.21 -2.73 -5.28
C VAL A 322 32.42 -3.53 -3.99
N GLU A 323 33.59 -3.43 -3.37
CA GLU A 323 33.92 -4.24 -2.20
C GLU A 323 33.62 -3.54 -0.86
N GLY A 324 32.92 -2.41 -0.85
CA GLY A 324 32.74 -1.61 0.36
C GLY A 324 34.01 -0.85 0.78
N SER A 325 33.99 -0.12 1.89
CA SER A 325 35.05 0.83 2.25
C SER A 325 36.44 0.18 2.41
N ARG A 326 37.41 0.56 1.58
CA ARG A 326 38.82 0.09 1.67
C ARG A 326 39.49 0.44 3.00
N TRP A 327 39.07 1.53 3.62
CA TRP A 327 39.60 2.01 4.89
C TRP A 327 38.88 1.46 6.12
N ASN A 328 37.67 0.94 5.95
CA ASN A 328 36.86 0.41 7.04
C ASN A 328 36.47 -1.05 6.74
N HIS A 329 37.49 -1.91 6.61
CA HIS A 329 37.32 -3.37 6.52
C HIS A 329 36.30 -3.84 5.47
N LYS A 330 36.23 -3.18 4.30
CA LYS A 330 35.28 -3.53 3.23
C LYS A 330 33.81 -3.44 3.66
N LYS A 331 33.49 -2.65 4.69
CA LYS A 331 32.12 -2.48 5.18
C LYS A 331 31.31 -1.59 4.23
N HIS A 332 30.07 -2.01 4.01
CA HIS A 332 29.05 -1.19 3.37
C HIS A 332 28.32 -0.37 4.43
N GLN A 333 27.94 0.86 4.09
CA GLN A 333 27.33 1.78 5.02
C GLN A 333 25.81 1.59 5.06
N PHE A 334 25.29 1.24 6.23
CA PHE A 334 23.87 1.23 6.58
C PHE A 334 23.67 2.03 7.87
N SER A 335 22.60 2.81 7.92
CA SER A 335 22.27 3.74 9.01
C SER A 335 20.85 3.51 9.49
N ASP A 336 20.60 3.76 10.77
CA ASP A 336 19.25 3.96 11.28
C ASP A 336 18.56 5.08 10.50
N ILE A 337 17.23 5.00 10.42
CA ILE A 337 16.39 6.04 9.82
C ILE A 337 15.73 6.83 10.94
N THR A 338 16.19 8.07 11.13
CA THR A 338 15.55 9.04 12.04
C THR A 338 14.47 9.79 11.27
N LEU A 339 13.29 9.96 11.84
CA LEU A 339 12.24 10.78 11.25
C LEU A 339 12.31 12.20 11.77
N VAL A 340 12.20 13.16 10.85
CA VAL A 340 12.34 14.58 11.13
C VAL A 340 11.08 15.32 10.69
N HIS A 341 10.48 16.07 11.61
CA HIS A 341 9.38 16.99 11.33
C HIS A 341 9.93 18.42 11.14
N PRO A 342 9.41 19.23 10.21
CA PRO A 342 9.90 20.60 10.02
C PRO A 342 9.76 21.52 11.25
N VAL A 343 8.82 21.22 12.15
CA VAL A 343 8.60 22.00 13.38
C VAL A 343 9.17 21.30 14.61
N ASP A 344 9.03 19.98 14.69
CA ASP A 344 9.39 19.22 15.90
C ASP A 344 10.83 18.72 15.87
N MET A 345 11.49 18.86 14.70
CA MET A 345 12.80 18.28 14.41
C MET A 345 12.79 16.76 14.56
N GLU A 346 13.84 16.20 15.15
CA GLU A 346 14.02 14.75 15.28
C GLU A 346 12.97 14.14 16.20
N ARG A 347 12.20 13.21 15.67
CA ARG A 347 11.05 12.62 16.34
C ARG A 347 11.34 11.26 16.95
N GLY A 348 12.16 10.47 16.28
CA GLY A 348 12.47 9.10 16.67
C GLY A 348 13.07 8.31 15.52
N LYS A 349 13.50 7.09 15.80
CA LYS A 349 14.08 6.16 14.85
C LYS A 349 13.09 5.06 14.48
N MET A 350 13.04 4.69 13.21
CA MET A 350 12.26 3.54 12.77
C MET A 350 12.86 2.25 13.37
N ILE A 351 11.99 1.32 13.77
CA ILE A 351 12.40 0.09 14.47
C ILE A 351 12.69 -1.02 13.46
N ASN A 352 13.79 -1.74 13.66
CA ASN A 352 14.14 -2.94 12.88
C ASN A 352 14.34 -2.68 11.37
N VAL A 353 14.79 -1.47 11.02
CA VAL A 353 15.03 -1.09 9.63
C VAL A 353 16.17 -0.11 9.48
N LEU A 354 16.99 -0.34 8.46
CA LEU A 354 18.13 0.50 8.10
C LEU A 354 17.97 1.01 6.67
N ALA A 355 18.53 2.19 6.39
CA ALA A 355 18.76 2.69 5.05
C ALA A 355 20.25 2.57 4.70
N GLY A 356 20.56 2.15 3.48
CA GLY A 356 21.95 2.02 3.04
C GLY A 356 22.11 2.07 1.54
N ASP A 357 23.36 1.99 1.12
CA ASP A 357 23.70 2.06 -0.29
C ASP A 357 23.12 0.87 -1.06
N ALA A 358 22.45 1.15 -2.17
CA ALA A 358 21.93 0.11 -3.06
C ALA A 358 23.05 -0.56 -3.88
N SER A 359 24.20 0.10 -4.04
CA SER A 359 25.29 -0.40 -4.87
C SER A 359 25.97 -1.61 -4.26
N SER A 360 26.50 -2.47 -5.14
CA SER A 360 27.56 -3.43 -4.79
C SER A 360 27.17 -4.59 -3.86
N ILE A 361 25.90 -4.66 -3.46
CA ILE A 361 25.29 -5.78 -2.75
C ILE A 361 24.10 -6.23 -3.57
N TYR A 362 23.83 -7.53 -3.69
CA TYR A 362 22.66 -7.99 -4.42
C TYR A 362 21.37 -7.72 -3.65
N ASP A 363 20.25 -7.67 -4.37
CA ASP A 363 18.93 -7.60 -3.75
C ASP A 363 18.65 -8.89 -2.97
N MET A 364 17.97 -8.80 -1.83
CA MET A 364 17.70 -9.90 -0.90
C MET A 364 18.90 -10.50 -0.17
N ASP A 365 20.10 -9.95 -0.32
CA ASP A 365 21.25 -10.41 0.46
C ASP A 365 21.04 -10.16 1.96
N LYS A 366 21.51 -11.11 2.76
CA LYS A 366 21.56 -10.99 4.22
C LYS A 366 22.84 -10.24 4.63
N LEU A 367 22.67 -9.22 5.45
CA LEU A 367 23.70 -8.34 5.95
C LEU A 367 23.95 -8.63 7.43
N ALA A 368 25.23 -8.69 7.81
CA ALA A 368 25.65 -8.70 9.21
C ALA A 368 26.03 -7.28 9.65
N TYR A 369 25.18 -6.68 10.46
CA TYR A 369 25.40 -5.39 11.12
C TYR A 369 26.16 -5.61 12.45
N LYS A 370 27.16 -4.76 12.70
CA LYS A 370 28.07 -4.89 13.87
C LYS A 370 28.58 -6.32 14.09
N LYS A 371 29.01 -6.96 12.99
CA LYS A 371 29.55 -8.32 12.98
C LYS A 371 30.64 -8.50 14.06
N ASP A 372 30.66 -9.67 14.69
CA ASP A 372 31.64 -10.09 15.71
C ASP A 372 31.60 -9.25 17.00
N THR A 373 30.45 -8.60 17.28
CA THR A 373 30.18 -7.87 18.53
C THR A 373 29.01 -8.51 19.30
N THR A 374 28.80 -8.11 20.56
CA THR A 374 27.63 -8.51 21.34
C THR A 374 26.30 -8.02 20.76
N ASP A 375 26.38 -6.95 19.96
CA ASP A 375 25.25 -6.31 19.28
C ASP A 375 25.22 -6.76 17.80
N GLU A 376 25.66 -7.98 17.50
CA GLU A 376 25.58 -8.53 16.15
C GLU A 376 24.12 -8.72 15.74
N GLU A 377 23.86 -8.30 14.52
CA GLU A 377 22.53 -7.96 14.10
C GLU A 377 22.35 -8.31 12.61
N TYR A 378 21.28 -9.01 12.21
CA TYR A 378 21.07 -9.43 10.82
C TYR A 378 19.91 -8.68 10.15
N TYR A 379 20.12 -8.31 8.89
CA TYR A 379 19.16 -7.59 8.07
C TYR A 379 19.09 -8.18 6.66
N LYS A 380 17.94 -8.10 6.01
CA LYS A 380 17.77 -8.49 4.61
C LYS A 380 17.54 -7.24 3.76
N LYS A 381 18.36 -7.07 2.71
CA LYS A 381 18.37 -5.88 1.85
C LYS A 381 17.29 -5.95 0.77
N PHE A 382 16.64 -4.82 0.51
CA PHE A 382 15.63 -4.65 -0.53
C PHE A 382 15.82 -3.32 -1.27
N LYS A 383 16.00 -3.39 -2.58
CA LYS A 383 15.90 -2.24 -3.47
C LYS A 383 14.42 -1.98 -3.76
N ILE A 384 13.93 -0.83 -3.33
CA ILE A 384 12.55 -0.42 -3.59
C ILE A 384 12.46 0.07 -5.04
N THR A 385 11.58 -0.55 -5.83
CA THR A 385 11.40 -0.21 -7.26
C THR A 385 10.07 0.49 -7.53
N ALA A 386 9.18 0.54 -6.55
CA ALA A 386 8.00 1.38 -6.59
C ALA A 386 8.40 2.87 -6.77
N PRO A 387 7.84 3.55 -7.78
CA PRO A 387 8.27 4.90 -8.17
C PRO A 387 8.02 5.95 -7.10
N TYR A 388 6.99 5.78 -6.27
CA TYR A 388 6.66 6.69 -5.18
C TYR A 388 6.84 5.98 -3.84
N ASN A 389 7.75 6.49 -3.02
CA ASN A 389 8.09 5.99 -1.69
C ASN A 389 8.77 7.10 -0.88
N PHE A 390 8.86 6.94 0.44
CA PHE A 390 9.38 7.98 1.33
C PHE A 390 10.86 8.32 1.11
N LEU A 391 11.65 7.44 0.48
CA LEU A 391 13.04 7.77 0.14
C LEU A 391 13.12 8.84 -0.96
N ASN A 392 12.07 9.05 -1.76
CA ASN A 392 12.05 10.11 -2.77
C ASN A 392 12.23 11.52 -2.17
N ASN A 393 11.83 11.70 -0.91
CA ASN A 393 12.01 12.95 -0.16
C ASN A 393 13.07 12.81 0.95
N SER A 394 14.04 11.92 0.77
CA SER A 394 15.17 11.71 1.69
C SER A 394 16.44 12.42 1.23
N ALA A 395 17.47 12.38 2.08
CA ALA A 395 18.81 12.87 1.74
C ALA A 395 19.44 12.14 0.53
N ASN A 396 19.03 10.91 0.24
CA ASN A 396 19.51 10.17 -0.93
C ASN A 396 18.44 9.20 -1.47
N ILE A 397 17.85 9.59 -2.60
CA ILE A 397 16.77 8.88 -3.28
C ILE A 397 17.17 7.51 -3.87
N ASN A 398 18.47 7.24 -4.01
CA ASN A 398 18.99 6.00 -4.61
C ASN A 398 19.33 4.92 -3.58
N TYR A 399 19.02 5.16 -2.30
CA TYR A 399 19.29 4.21 -1.23
C TYR A 399 18.28 3.06 -1.22
N CYS A 400 18.66 1.99 -0.54
CA CYS A 400 17.83 0.81 -0.32
C CYS A 400 17.45 0.69 1.15
N ILE A 401 16.46 -0.18 1.42
CA ILE A 401 16.01 -0.50 2.77
C ILE A 401 16.53 -1.87 3.15
N ALA A 402 16.87 -2.08 4.41
CA ALA A 402 17.15 -3.40 4.95
C ALA A 402 16.32 -3.63 6.21
N ILE A 403 15.48 -4.68 6.22
CA ILE A 403 14.64 -5.02 7.37
C ILE A 403 15.28 -6.11 8.20
N ARG A 404 15.05 -6.07 9.51
CA ARG A 404 15.61 -7.02 10.47
C ARG A 404 15.17 -8.45 10.19
N CYS A 405 16.12 -9.39 10.21
CA CYS A 405 15.85 -10.82 10.09
C CYS A 405 16.69 -11.65 11.09
N PRO A 406 16.29 -12.89 11.39
CA PRO A 406 17.09 -13.78 12.22
C PRO A 406 18.43 -14.14 11.57
N LYS A 407 19.41 -14.52 12.40
CA LYS A 407 20.71 -15.02 11.92
C LYS A 407 20.54 -16.24 11.02
N THR A 408 19.82 -17.26 11.51
CA THR A 408 19.51 -18.50 10.82
C THR A 408 18.16 -18.36 10.11
N VAL A 409 18.21 -17.92 8.86
CA VAL A 409 17.13 -18.14 7.90
C VAL A 409 17.86 -18.79 6.75
N GLU A 410 17.88 -20.12 6.74
CA GLU A 410 18.33 -20.96 5.64
C GLU A 410 17.11 -21.65 5.04
#